data_AF-A0A9D6YII2-F1
#
_entry.id   AF-A0A9D6YII2-F1
#
_cell.length_a   1.000
_cell.length_b   1.000
_cell.length_c   1.000
_cell.angle_alpha   90.00
_cell.angle_beta   90.00
_cell.angle_gamma   90.00
#
_symmetry.space_group_name_H-M   'P 1'
#
loop_
_entity.id
_entity.type
_entity.pdbx_description
1 polymer ?
#
loop_
_entity_poly.entity_id
_entity_poly.type
_entity_poly.pdbx_seq_one_letter_code
_entity_poly.pdbx_strand_id
1 'polypeptide(L)' 'MATVVWEEIKQEGIGWMAKRYLYRTKVPGGWLVRVQTSESDFIVFLPDPDHSWV' A
#
# COMPACT_ATOMS: atom_id res chain seq x y z
N MET A 1 -2.53 13.14 18.66
CA MET A 1 -2.23 11.80 18.09
C MET A 1 -2.42 11.91 16.59
N ALA A 2 -1.46 11.46 15.78
CA ALA A 2 -1.62 11.42 14.33
C ALA A 2 -2.34 10.12 13.95
N THR A 3 -3.44 10.23 13.20
CA THR A 3 -4.21 9.07 12.71
C THR A 3 -3.70 8.69 11.33
N VAL A 4 -3.40 7.41 11.12
CA VAL A 4 -2.98 6.88 9.82
C VAL A 4 -4.21 6.38 9.09
N VAL A 5 -4.47 6.91 7.89
CA VAL A 5 -5.58 6.52 7.03
C VAL A 5 -5.03 5.67 5.90
N TRP A 6 -5.46 4.40 5.85
CA TRP A 6 -5.06 3.45 4.81
C TRP A 6 -6.07 3.45 3.68
N GLU A 7 -5.58 3.55 2.44
CA GLU A 7 -6.37 3.42 1.22
C GLU A 7 -6.03 2.12 0.51
N GLU A 8 -7.06 1.42 0.04
CA GLU A 8 -6.90 0.18 -0.74
C GLU A 8 -6.51 0.51 -2.17
N ILE A 9 -5.46 -0.13 -2.67
CA ILE A 9 -5.01 -0.03 -4.05
C ILE A 9 -5.71 -1.14 -4.84
N LYS A 10 -6.57 -0.74 -5.78
CA LYS A 10 -7.21 -1.68 -6.69
C LYS A 10 -6.17 -2.28 -7.62
N GLN A 11 -6.09 -3.61 -7.64
CA GLN A 11 -5.23 -4.33 -8.56
C GLN A 11 -6.07 -4.83 -9.75
N GLU A 12 -5.79 -4.32 -10.94
CA GLU A 12 -6.37 -4.85 -12.18
C GLU A 12 -5.43 -5.91 -12.79
N GLY A 13 -6.00 -6.96 -13.38
CA GLY A 13 -5.26 -7.95 -14.17
C GLY A 13 -4.51 -9.04 -13.40
N ILE A 14 -4.52 -9.03 -12.06
CA ILE A 14 -3.95 -10.13 -11.28
C ILE A 14 -5.06 -11.15 -11.00
N GLY A 15 -4.94 -12.34 -11.59
CA GLY A 15 -5.96 -13.40 -11.48
C GLY A 15 -6.31 -13.75 -10.03
N TRP A 16 -7.48 -14.35 -9.84
CA TRP A 16 -8.10 -14.71 -8.55
C TRP A 16 -7.21 -15.47 -7.54
N MET A 17 -6.08 -16.04 -7.97
CA MET A 17 -5.08 -16.71 -7.13
C MET A 17 -4.14 -15.76 -6.38
N ALA A 18 -4.13 -14.47 -6.72
CA ALA A 18 -3.27 -13.47 -6.09
C ALA A 18 -4.12 -12.41 -5.38
N LYS A 19 -5.01 -12.84 -4.48
CA LYS A 19 -5.67 -11.95 -3.52
C LYS A 19 -4.62 -11.36 -2.58
N ARG A 20 -3.95 -10.32 -3.05
CA ARG A 20 -3.05 -9.48 -2.26
C ARG A 20 -3.86 -8.26 -1.87
N TYR A 21 -4.13 -8.10 -0.59
CA TYR A 21 -4.68 -6.84 -0.12
C TYR A 21 -3.52 -5.85 -0.10
N LEU A 22 -3.61 -4.86 -0.98
CA LEU A 22 -2.61 -3.82 -1.11
C LEU A 22 -3.19 -2.54 -0.55
N TYR A 23 -2.59 -2.03 0.50
CA TYR A 23 -2.97 -0.75 1.08
C TYR A 23 -1.79 0.21 1.00
N ARG A 24 -2.06 1.51 0.88
CA ARG A 24 -1.05 2.53 1.12
C ARG A 24 -1.56 3.58 2.09
N THR A 25 -0.63 4.33 2.66
CA THR A 25 -0.94 5.53 3.43
C THR A 25 0.14 6.57 3.20
N LYS A 26 -0.28 7.83 3.09
CA LYS A 26 0.59 8.96 2.82
C LYS A 26 1.40 9.31 4.07
N VAL A 27 2.71 9.46 3.93
CA VAL A 27 3.62 9.91 5.00
C VAL A 27 4.56 11.00 4.46
N PRO A 28 5.21 11.79 5.33
CA PRO A 28 6.24 12.72 4.86
C PRO A 28 7.31 12.01 4.03
N GLY A 29 7.58 12.51 2.82
CA GLY A 29 8.58 11.97 1.90
C GLY A 29 8.15 10.75 1.08
N GLY A 30 6.93 10.23 1.25
CA GLY A 30 6.42 9.17 0.39
C GLY A 30 5.23 8.39 0.94
N TRP A 31 5.26 7.08 0.75
CA TRP A 31 4.16 6.18 1.10
C TRP A 31 4.65 5.03 1.96
N LEU A 32 3.83 4.62 2.92
CA LEU A 32 3.92 3.26 3.46
C LEU A 32 2.96 2.39 2.67
N VAL A 33 3.47 1.30 2.11
CA VAL A 33 2.70 0.32 1.35
C VAL A 33 2.65 -0.96 2.16
N ARG A 34 1.46 -1.44 2.46
CA ARG A 34 1.21 -2.72 3.12
C ARG A 34 0.74 -3.73 2.10
N VAL A 35 1.42 -4.87 2.04
CA VAL A 35 1.07 -6.01 1.20
C VAL A 35 0.68 -7.14 2.15
N GLN A 36 -0.57 -7.57 2.10
CA GLN A 36 -1.07 -8.69 2.88
C GLN A 36 -1.47 -9.83 1.96
N THR A 37 -0.95 -11.02 2.24
CA THR A 37 -1.36 -12.30 1.64
C THR A 37 -2.06 -13.15 2.71
N SER A 38 -2.49 -14.36 2.34
CA SER A 38 -3.01 -15.35 3.30
C SER A 38 -1.95 -15.84 4.30
N GLU A 39 -0.67 -15.74 3.95
CA GLU A 39 0.44 -16.36 4.70
C GLU A 39 1.35 -15.31 5.36
N SER A 40 1.33 -14.08 4.88
CA SER A 40 2.29 -13.06 5.27
C SER A 40 1.73 -11.64 5.21
N ASP A 41 2.34 -10.74 5.98
CA ASP A 41 2.01 -9.32 6.02
C ASP A 41 3.30 -8.50 6.09
N PHE A 42 3.46 -7.57 5.16
CA PHE A 42 4.69 -6.79 5.01
C PHE A 42 4.36 -5.32 4.81
N ILE A 43 5.22 -4.44 5.35
CA ILE A 43 5.17 -3.00 5.12
C ILE A 43 6.50 -2.55 4.52
N VAL A 44 6.42 -1.76 3.44
CA VAL A 44 7.57 -1.18 2.75
C VAL A 44 7.37 0.33 2.67
N PHE A 45 8.44 1.09 2.92
CA PHE A 45 8.46 2.52 2.62
C PHE A 45 8.87 2.74 1.17
N LEU A 46 8.04 3.47 0.43
CA LEU A 46 8.29 3.88 -0.94
C LEU A 46 8.53 5.40 -0.96
N PRO A 47 9.76 5.86 -1.24
CA PRO A 47 10.04 7.29 -1.39
C PRO A 47 9.26 7.87 -2.57
N ASP A 48 8.54 8.96 -2.32
CA ASP A 48 7.79 9.72 -3.33
C ASP A 48 7.65 11.16 -2.80
N PRO A 49 8.72 11.98 -2.87
CA PRO A 49 8.75 13.30 -2.26
C PRO A 49 7.63 14.22 -2.77
N ASP A 50 7.22 14.04 -4.02
CA ASP A 50 6.19 14.82 -4.68
C ASP A 50 4.80 14.19 -4.60
N HIS A 51 4.69 12.99 -3.99
CA HIS A 51 3.46 12.20 -3.88
C HIS A 51 2.72 12.06 -5.23
N SER A 52 3.49 11.82 -6.29
CA SER A 52 3.01 11.80 -7.68
C SER A 52 2.39 10.47 -8.08
N TRP A 53 2.52 9.42 -7.26
CA TRP A 53 1.91 8.12 -7.52
C TRP A 53 0.38 8.18 -7.36
N VAL A 54 -0.32 7.99 -8.48
CA VAL A 54 -1.78 7.90 -8.57
C VAL A 54 -2.22 6.46 -8.33
#